data_AF-A0AAI8MIR3-F1
#
_entry.id   AF-A0AAI8MIR3-F1
#
_cell.length_a   1.000
_cell.length_b   1.000
_cell.length_c   1.000
_cell.angle_alpha   90.00
_cell.angle_beta   90.00
_cell.angle_gamma   90.00
#
_symmetry.space_group_name_H-M   'P 1'
#
loop_
_entity.id
_entity.type
_entity.pdbx_description
1 polymer ?
#
loop_
_entity_poly.entity_id
_entity_poly.type
_entity_poly.pdbx_seq_one_letter_code
_entity_poly.pdbx_strand_id
1 'polypeptide(L)' 'MAPRKGEGTDLPALGAMDKIANLLALYVTKEMKQDDAVMALLGAGFTDREITDMYNLGNSYVRQVRFQRKGRAKKKKRA' A
#
# COMPACT_ATOMS: atom_id res chain seq x y z
N MET A 1 -1.08 39.36 -11.42
CA MET A 1 -0.16 38.20 -11.38
C MET A 1 0.37 38.07 -9.97
N ALA A 2 -0.19 37.16 -9.17
CA ALA A 2 0.31 36.86 -7.82
C ALA A 2 0.47 35.33 -7.74
N PRO A 3 1.70 34.80 -7.57
CA PRO A 3 1.84 33.45 -7.08
C PRO A 3 1.74 33.51 -5.55
N ARG A 4 1.05 32.54 -4.93
CA ARG A 4 1.40 31.92 -3.63
C ARG A 4 0.17 31.25 -3.01
N LYS A 5 0.13 29.93 -3.09
CA LYS A 5 0.11 29.08 -1.90
C LYS A 5 0.66 27.74 -2.32
N GLY A 6 1.79 27.38 -1.72
CA GLY A 6 2.47 26.11 -1.97
C GLY A 6 1.49 24.97 -1.84
N GLU A 7 1.67 23.99 -2.71
CA GLU A 7 1.10 22.66 -2.69
C GLU A 7 1.47 21.99 -1.37
N GLY A 8 0.80 22.38 -0.29
CA GLY A 8 0.74 21.62 0.93
C GLY A 8 -0.15 20.44 0.62
N THR A 9 0.43 19.33 0.19
CA THR A 9 -0.17 18.03 0.45
C THR A 9 -0.34 17.95 1.95
N ASP A 10 -1.52 18.31 2.44
CA ASP A 10 -1.99 18.04 3.79
C ASP A 10 -2.14 16.52 3.93
N LEU A 11 -0.99 15.84 3.95
CA LEU A 11 -0.89 14.51 4.49
C LEU A 11 -1.25 14.69 5.97
N PRO A 12 -2.25 13.96 6.50
CA PRO A 12 -2.60 14.02 7.91
C PRO A 12 -1.31 13.89 8.72
N ALA A 13 -1.21 14.62 9.83
CA ALA A 13 0.00 14.71 10.66
C ALA A 13 0.39 13.31 11.20
N LEU A 14 1.02 12.52 10.34
CA LEU A 14 1.61 11.24 10.60
C LEU A 14 2.74 11.50 11.60
N GLY A 15 2.72 10.76 12.70
CA GLY A 15 3.80 10.83 13.66
C GLY A 15 5.13 10.52 12.98
N ALA A 16 6.25 10.93 13.58
CA ALA A 16 7.58 10.62 13.01
C ALA A 16 7.75 9.10 12.74
N MET A 17 7.15 8.27 13.59
CA MET A 17 7.09 6.81 13.46
C MET A 17 6.38 6.36 12.19
N ASP A 18 5.19 6.90 11.88
CA ASP A 18 4.42 6.49 10.70
C ASP A 18 5.12 6.92 9.40
N LYS A 19 5.80 8.08 9.42
CA LYS A 19 6.64 8.52 8.29
C LYS A 19 7.80 7.57 8.04
N ILE A 20 8.47 7.11 9.10
CA ILE A 20 9.55 6.12 9.00
C ILE A 20 9.00 4.79 8.49
N ALA A 21 7.85 4.34 9.00
CA ALA A 21 7.20 3.11 8.54
C ALA A 21 6.87 3.17 7.04
N ASN A 22 6.33 4.28 6.56
CA ASN A 22 6.04 4.48 5.13
C ASN A 22 7.30 4.49 4.27
N LEU A 23 8.38 5.14 4.72
CA LEU A 23 9.65 5.13 4.01
C LEU A 23 10.26 3.72 3.91
N LEU A 24 10.24 2.97 5.02
CA LEU A 24 10.71 1.58 5.04
C LEU A 24 9.85 0.69 4.14
N ALA A 25 8.53 0.86 4.19
CA ALA A 25 7.59 0.16 3.33
C ALA A 25 7.97 0.36 1.85
N LEU A 26 8.10 1.61 1.40
CA LEU A 26 8.51 1.94 0.03
C LEU A 26 9.88 1.37 -0.34
N TYR A 27 10.85 1.44 0.57
CA TYR A 27 12.19 0.92 0.30
C TYR A 27 12.21 -0.60 0.10
N VAL A 28 11.50 -1.34 0.94
CA VAL A 28 11.42 -2.81 0.88
C VAL A 28 10.68 -3.28 -0.38
N THR A 29 9.69 -2.52 -0.82
CA THR A 29 8.79 -2.91 -1.91
C THR A 29 9.18 -2.33 -3.27
N LYS A 30 10.20 -1.47 -3.35
CA LYS A 30 10.60 -0.76 -4.58
C LYS A 30 10.91 -1.67 -5.78
N GLU A 31 11.37 -2.90 -5.55
CA GLU A 31 11.71 -3.88 -6.61
C GLU A 31 10.67 -5.00 -6.73
N MET A 32 9.63 -4.96 -5.90
CA MET A 32 8.58 -5.97 -5.92
C MET A 32 7.54 -5.66 -7.00
N LYS A 33 6.94 -6.72 -7.55
CA LYS A 33 5.72 -6.54 -8.35
C LYS A 33 4.62 -5.99 -7.47
N GLN A 34 3.75 -5.17 -8.05
CA GLN A 34 2.71 -4.44 -7.32
C GLN A 34 1.81 -5.35 -6.46
N ASP A 35 1.42 -6.52 -6.98
CA ASP A 35 0.65 -7.52 -6.22
C ASP A 35 1.41 -8.06 -5.00
N ASP A 36 2.72 -8.31 -5.17
CA ASP A 36 3.59 -8.85 -4.12
C ASP A 36 3.88 -7.79 -3.05
N ALA A 37 4.05 -6.53 -3.46
CA ALA A 37 4.20 -5.38 -2.56
C ALA A 37 2.94 -5.18 -1.70
N VAL A 38 1.76 -5.13 -2.31
CA VAL A 38 0.48 -5.02 -1.60
C VAL A 38 0.33 -6.16 -0.60
N MET A 39 0.69 -7.38 -0.99
CA MET A 39 0.65 -8.54 -0.11
C MET A 39 1.62 -8.46 1.08
N ALA A 40 2.84 -7.98 0.84
CA ALA A 40 3.84 -7.80 1.89
C ALA A 40 3.37 -6.77 2.92
N LEU A 41 2.81 -5.64 2.45
CA LEU A 41 2.32 -4.56 3.31
C LEU A 41 1.09 -4.99 4.12
N LEU A 42 0.16 -5.73 3.50
CA LEU A 42 -0.95 -6.35 4.21
C LEU A 42 -0.48 -7.30 5.33
N GLY A 43 0.59 -8.06 5.08
CA GLY A 43 1.21 -8.94 6.08
C GLY A 43 1.93 -8.19 7.20
N ALA A 44 2.45 -7.00 6.90
CA ALA A 44 3.12 -6.10 7.85
C ALA A 44 2.14 -5.27 8.69
N GLY A 45 0.82 -5.37 8.45
CA GLY A 45 -0.21 -4.70 9.24
C GLY A 45 -0.70 -3.37 8.67
N PHE A 46 -0.24 -2.95 7.49
CA PHE A 46 -0.79 -1.78 6.81
C PHE A 46 -2.26 -2.03 6.40
N THR A 47 -3.08 -1.01 6.59
CA THR A 47 -4.50 -1.04 6.22
C THR A 47 -4.68 -0.87 4.71
N ASP A 48 -5.83 -1.29 4.20
CA ASP A 48 -6.18 -1.13 2.78
C ASP A 48 -6.06 0.34 2.34
N ARG A 49 -6.47 1.27 3.22
CA ARG A 49 -6.44 2.72 2.95
C ARG A 49 -5.01 3.25 2.86
N GLU A 50 -4.13 2.87 3.79
CA GLU A 50 -2.73 3.30 3.76
C GLU A 50 -2.02 2.79 2.52
N ILE A 51 -2.30 1.55 2.10
CA ILE A 51 -1.74 0.99 0.87
C ILE A 51 -2.28 1.71 -0.36
N THR A 52 -3.59 2.01 -0.42
CA THR A 52 -4.16 2.76 -1.55
C THR A 52 -3.59 4.17 -1.64
N ASP A 53 -3.42 4.85 -0.52
CA ASP A 53 -2.89 6.21 -0.49
C ASP A 53 -1.41 6.24 -0.87
N MET A 54 -0.63 5.24 -0.42
CA MET A 54 0.80 5.13 -0.68
C MET A 54 1.13 4.76 -2.13
N TYR A 55 0.29 3.96 -2.78
CA TYR A 55 0.49 3.48 -4.16
C TYR A 55 -0.43 4.12 -5.19
N ASN A 56 -1.29 5.05 -4.76
CA ASN A 56 -2.36 5.62 -5.58
C ASN A 56 -3.21 4.53 -6.28
N LEU A 57 -3.58 3.50 -5.51
CA LEU A 57 -4.33 2.34 -5.98
C LEU A 57 -5.81 2.46 -5.63
N GLY A 58 -6.67 1.78 -6.40
CA GLY A 58 -8.08 1.62 -6.03
C GLY A 58 -8.27 0.61 -4.89
N ASN A 59 -9.20 0.86 -3.97
CA ASN A 59 -9.60 -0.10 -2.94
C ASN A 59 -10.03 -1.46 -3.50
N SER A 60 -10.60 -1.47 -4.71
CA SER A 60 -10.97 -2.69 -5.45
C SER A 60 -9.75 -3.56 -5.76
N TYR A 61 -8.62 -2.94 -6.11
CA TYR A 61 -7.38 -3.64 -6.45
C TYR A 61 -6.80 -4.37 -5.24
N VAL A 62 -6.64 -3.68 -4.11
CA VAL A 62 -6.11 -4.27 -2.86
C VAL A 62 -6.96 -5.46 -2.40
N ARG A 63 -8.29 -5.32 -2.47
CA ARG A 63 -9.23 -6.41 -2.17
C ARG A 63 -9.05 -7.58 -3.14
N GLN A 64 -8.99 -7.31 -4.45
CA GLN A 64 -8.82 -8.35 -5.46
C GLN A 64 -7.53 -9.14 -5.22
N VAL A 65 -6.40 -8.46 -5.01
CA VAL A 65 -5.10 -9.06 -4.70
C VAL A 65 -5.23 -9.98 -3.47
N ARG A 66 -5.80 -9.47 -2.36
CA ARG A 66 -6.08 -10.25 -1.14
C ARG A 66 -6.88 -11.54 -1.43
N PHE A 67 -7.91 -11.47 -2.27
CA PHE A 67 -8.74 -12.63 -2.60
C PHE A 67 -8.05 -13.61 -3.56
N GLN A 68 -7.27 -13.14 -4.53
CA GLN A 68 -6.57 -14.00 -5.48
C GLN A 68 -5.60 -14.97 -4.79
N ARG A 69 -4.90 -14.53 -3.73
CA ARG A 69 -3.98 -15.40 -2.98
C ARG A 69 -4.71 -16.42 -2.11
N LYS A 70 -5.85 -16.05 -1.51
CA LYS A 70 -6.75 -17.02 -0.82
C LYS A 70 -7.29 -18.07 -1.80
N GLY A 71 -7.66 -17.66 -3.01
CA GLY A 71 -8.11 -18.55 -4.09
C GLY A 71 -7.01 -19.50 -4.57
N ARG A 72 -5.79 -19.00 -4.79
CA ARG A 72 -4.62 -19.81 -5.18
C ARG A 72 -4.25 -20.85 -4.11
N ALA A 73 -4.30 -20.50 -2.83
CA ALA A 73 -4.05 -21.44 -1.73
C ALA A 73 -5.07 -22.59 -1.69
N LYS A 74 -6.35 -22.32 -1.98
CA LYS A 74 -7.39 -23.37 -2.08
C LYS A 74 -7.19 -24.28 -3.30
N LYS A 75 -6.77 -23.73 -4.44
CA LYS A 75 -6.58 -24.52 -5.67
C LYS A 75 -5.41 -25.52 -5.54
N LYS A 76 -4.34 -25.14 -4.84
CA LYS A 76 -3.18 -26.02 -4.56
C LYS A 76 -3.49 -27.20 -3.62
N LYS A 77 -4.55 -27.11 -2.80
CA LYS A 77 -5.00 -28.22 -1.92
C LYS A 77 -5.93 -29.22 -2.61
N ARG A 78 -6.39 -28.92 -3.82
CA ARG A 78 -7.35 -29.75 -4.59
C ARG A 78 -6.71 -30.41 -5.82
N ALA A 79 -5.42 -30.20 -6.03
CA ALA A 79 -4.63 -30.82 -7.10
C ALA A 79 -3.79 -31.95 -6.51
#